data_AF-A0AAV4ELX1-F1
#
_entry.id   AF-A0AAV4ELX1-F1
#
_cell.length_a   1.000
_cell.length_b   1.000
_cell.length_c   1.000
_cell.angle_alpha   90.00
_cell.angle_beta   90.00
_cell.angle_gamma   90.00
#
_symmetry.space_group_name_H-M   'P 1'
#
loop_
_entity.id
_entity.type
_entity.pdbx_description
1 polymer ?
#
loop_
_entity_poly.entity_id
_entity_poly.type
_entity_poly.pdbx_seq_one_letter_code
_entity_poly.pdbx_strand_id
1 'polypeptide(L)'
;RPYELRVEIRSDDKDYVALYKTFKLENEAGKYRIRLGKVKSSIDDGSHGLSYSNNAKFSTFDSDNDENHGQCAVSYKGGWWYKNCELSKLNAPWTDGKISRVWYATGSKGLHAVSTSMKIRPL
;
A
#
# COMPACT_ATOMS: atom_id res chain seq x y z
N ARG A 1 4.97 19.97 1.64
CA ARG A 1 3.92 20.32 0.66
C ARG A 1 2.97 19.13 0.53
N PRO A 2 1.64 19.31 0.59
CA PRO A 2 0.72 18.19 0.48
C PRO A 2 0.46 17.85 -1.01
N TYR A 3 0.30 16.57 -1.30
CA TYR A 3 -0.02 16.04 -2.64
C TYR A 3 -1.32 15.24 -2.58
N GLU A 4 -1.95 14.98 -3.70
CA GLU A 4 -2.86 13.84 -3.85
C GLU A 4 -2.06 12.61 -4.27
N LEU A 5 -2.49 11.43 -3.84
CA LEU A 5 -1.95 10.16 -4.29
C LEU A 5 -3.04 9.37 -5.02
N ARG A 6 -2.73 8.93 -6.24
CA ARG A 6 -3.54 8.01 -7.03
C ARG A 6 -2.82 6.67 -7.13
N VAL A 7 -3.48 5.62 -6.66
CA VAL A 7 -3.05 4.23 -6.81
C VAL A 7 -3.89 3.58 -7.88
N GLU A 8 -3.27 2.95 -8.86
CA GLU A 8 -3.93 2.20 -9.94
C GLU A 8 -3.49 0.74 -9.86
N ILE A 9 -4.46 -0.17 -9.97
CA ILE A 9 -4.25 -1.61 -9.94
C ILE A 9 -4.97 -2.22 -11.14
N ARG A 10 -4.22 -2.83 -12.04
CA ARG A 10 -4.78 -3.60 -13.17
C ARG A 10 -4.83 -5.07 -12.76
N SER A 11 -5.99 -5.68 -12.85
CA SER A 11 -6.18 -7.14 -12.72
C SER A 11 -6.52 -7.76 -14.06
N ASP A 12 -6.71 -9.08 -14.11
CA ASP A 12 -7.13 -9.75 -15.34
C ASP A 12 -8.53 -9.32 -15.79
N ASP A 13 -9.43 -9.11 -14.83
CA ASP A 13 -10.85 -8.85 -15.11
C ASP A 13 -11.17 -7.37 -15.25
N LYS A 14 -10.54 -6.52 -14.41
CA LYS A 14 -10.82 -5.08 -14.38
C LYS A 14 -9.71 -4.25 -13.73
N ASP A 15 -9.79 -2.94 -13.97
CA ASP A 15 -8.91 -1.95 -13.38
C ASP A 15 -9.56 -1.30 -12.17
N TYR A 16 -8.72 -0.98 -11.19
CA TYR A 16 -9.12 -0.34 -9.94
C TYR A 16 -8.29 0.91 -9.68
N VAL A 17 -8.92 1.89 -9.03
CA VAL A 17 -8.28 3.15 -8.65
C VAL A 17 -8.63 3.49 -7.20
N ALA A 18 -7.63 3.85 -6.41
CA ALA A 18 -7.79 4.47 -5.10
C ALA A 18 -7.15 5.86 -5.10
N LEU A 19 -7.93 6.89 -4.78
CA LEU A 19 -7.49 8.28 -4.72
C LEU A 19 -7.49 8.77 -3.27
N TYR A 20 -6.31 9.10 -2.76
CA TYR A 20 -6.11 9.71 -1.44
C TYR A 20 -6.03 11.23 -1.60
N LYS A 21 -6.95 11.95 -0.93
CA LYS A 21 -7.04 13.41 -1.00
C LYS A 21 -5.81 14.14 -0.49
N THR A 22 -5.05 13.52 0.42
CA THR A 22 -3.76 14.04 0.88
C THR A 22 -2.77 12.90 1.02
N PHE A 23 -1.52 13.19 0.67
CA PHE A 23 -0.36 12.31 0.74
C PHE A 23 0.86 13.13 1.12
N LYS A 24 1.63 12.59 2.08
CA LYS A 24 2.92 13.12 2.49
C LYS A 24 3.76 11.98 3.05
N LEU A 25 5.06 12.02 2.77
CA LEU A 25 6.07 11.24 3.48
C LEU A 25 6.86 12.15 4.41
N GLU A 26 7.18 11.63 5.60
CA GLU A 26 8.22 12.21 6.45
C GLU A 26 9.61 11.88 5.88
N ASN A 27 10.64 12.52 6.39
CA ASN A 27 12.02 12.24 5.99
C ASN A 27 12.54 10.95 6.65
N GLU A 28 13.82 10.64 6.42
CA GLU A 28 14.47 9.45 6.98
C GLU A 28 14.48 9.43 8.52
N ALA A 29 14.65 10.58 9.18
CA ALA A 29 14.56 10.68 10.63
C ALA A 29 13.16 10.26 11.15
N GLY A 30 12.11 10.57 10.38
CA GLY A 30 10.75 10.07 10.58
C GLY A 30 10.48 8.68 9.98
N LYS A 31 11.51 7.96 9.51
CA LYS A 31 11.44 6.63 8.88
C LYS A 31 10.44 6.57 7.72
N TYR A 32 10.42 7.63 6.90
CA TYR A 32 9.54 7.76 5.74
C TYR A 32 8.06 7.51 6.07
N ARG A 33 7.62 7.87 7.28
CA ARG A 33 6.24 7.67 7.74
C ARG A 33 5.24 8.24 6.74
N ILE A 34 4.26 7.42 6.37
CA ILE A 34 3.22 7.81 5.42
C ILE A 34 2.06 8.52 6.13
N ARG A 35 1.58 9.61 5.53
CA ARG A 35 0.38 10.34 5.97
C ARG A 35 -0.62 10.38 4.82
N LEU A 36 -1.81 9.84 5.07
CA LEU A 36 -2.88 9.71 4.10
C LEU A 36 -4.15 10.39 4.60
N GLY A 37 -4.82 11.10 3.68
CA GLY A 37 -6.15 11.66 3.88
C GLY A 37 -7.26 10.67 3.55
N LYS A 38 -8.48 11.21 3.44
CA LYS A 38 -9.66 10.45 3.01
C LYS A 38 -9.41 9.83 1.64
N VAL A 39 -9.84 8.57 1.48
CA VAL A 39 -9.76 7.82 0.23
C VAL A 39 -11.10 7.85 -0.50
N LYS A 40 -11.05 7.94 -1.83
CA LYS A 40 -12.14 7.58 -2.74
C LYS A 40 -11.65 6.42 -3.59
N SER A 41 -12.29 5.25 -3.46
CA SER A 41 -11.85 4.01 -4.11
C SER A 41 -12.92 3.49 -5.06
N SER A 42 -12.50 2.87 -6.16
CA SER A 42 -13.36 2.01 -6.99
C SER A 42 -13.32 0.54 -6.54
N ILE A 43 -12.44 0.22 -5.59
CA ILE A 43 -12.45 -1.01 -4.81
C ILE A 43 -13.47 -0.78 -3.71
N ASP A 44 -14.42 -1.71 -3.57
CA ASP A 44 -15.57 -1.71 -2.64
C ASP A 44 -15.57 -0.73 -1.44
N ASP A 45 -16.76 -0.31 -1.00
CA ASP A 45 -16.94 0.73 0.02
C ASP A 45 -16.24 0.45 1.38
N GLY A 46 -15.74 -0.76 1.61
CA GLY A 46 -14.99 -1.15 2.81
C GLY A 46 -13.48 -1.44 2.62
N SER A 47 -12.90 -1.27 1.43
CA SER A 47 -11.49 -1.58 1.19
C SER A 47 -10.56 -0.78 2.12
N HIS A 48 -9.81 -1.47 2.98
CA HIS A 48 -8.85 -0.84 3.87
C HIS A 48 -7.52 -0.49 3.18
N GLY A 49 -7.09 -1.30 2.21
CA GLY A 49 -6.01 -0.96 1.28
C GLY A 49 -4.77 -0.31 1.91
N LEU A 50 -4.28 0.76 1.28
CA LEU A 50 -3.21 1.59 1.81
C LEU A 50 -3.68 2.49 2.99
N SER A 51 -4.99 2.66 3.21
CA SER A 51 -5.52 3.42 4.35
C SER A 51 -5.16 2.76 5.68
N TYR A 52 -5.07 1.42 5.70
CA TYR A 52 -4.56 0.67 6.86
C TYR A 52 -3.14 1.10 7.25
N SER A 53 -2.27 1.31 6.25
CA SER A 53 -0.89 1.76 6.43
C SER A 53 -0.76 3.22 6.86
N ASN A 54 -1.85 3.99 6.95
CA ASN A 54 -1.76 5.40 7.37
C ASN A 54 -1.05 5.52 8.73
N ASN A 55 -0.09 6.45 8.84
CA ASN A 55 0.78 6.68 10.00
C ASN A 55 1.87 5.60 10.24
N ALA A 56 1.96 4.55 9.42
CA ALA A 56 3.01 3.55 9.53
C ALA A 56 4.36 4.07 9.03
N LYS A 57 5.45 3.56 9.61
CA LYS A 57 6.82 3.78 9.15
C LYS A 57 7.15 2.79 8.02
N PHE A 58 8.16 3.11 7.22
CA PHE A 58 8.60 2.22 6.15
C PHE A 58 9.58 1.18 6.69
N SER A 59 9.36 -0.09 6.36
CA SER A 59 10.24 -1.19 6.74
C SER A 59 10.79 -1.92 5.52
N THR A 60 12.00 -2.42 5.64
CA THR A 60 12.70 -3.27 4.65
C THR A 60 13.24 -4.52 5.36
N PHE A 61 13.79 -5.47 4.61
CA PHE A 61 14.29 -6.73 5.17
C PHE A 61 15.43 -6.53 6.20
N ASP A 62 16.13 -5.40 6.14
CA ASP A 62 17.26 -4.99 6.96
C ASP A 62 16.93 -3.82 7.91
N SER A 63 15.69 -3.34 7.93
CA SER A 63 15.24 -2.21 8.76
C SER A 63 13.80 -2.42 9.21
N ASP A 64 13.65 -3.01 10.40
CA ASP A 64 12.35 -3.29 11.00
C ASP A 64 11.79 -2.05 11.72
N ASN A 65 10.77 -1.46 11.11
CA ASN A 65 10.00 -0.35 11.68
C ASN A 65 8.49 -0.66 11.72
N ASP A 66 8.11 -1.94 11.61
CA ASP A 66 6.71 -2.35 11.60
C ASP A 66 6.16 -2.47 13.04
N GLU A 67 4.85 -2.72 13.17
CA GLU A 67 4.17 -2.81 14.48
C GLU A 67 3.90 -4.27 14.88
N ASN A 68 4.47 -5.23 14.15
CA ASN A 68 4.29 -6.66 14.39
C ASN A 68 5.42 -7.22 15.27
N HIS A 69 5.18 -8.37 15.91
CA HIS A 69 6.21 -9.07 16.68
C HIS A 69 7.25 -9.80 15.82
N GLY A 70 7.00 -9.94 14.51
CA GLY A 70 7.96 -10.49 13.54
C GLY A 70 8.09 -9.57 12.33
N GLN A 71 9.06 -9.85 11.46
CA GLN A 71 9.44 -8.93 10.38
C GLN A 71 8.60 -9.14 9.11
N CYS A 72 7.69 -8.20 8.84
CA CYS A 72 6.78 -8.31 7.70
C CYS A 72 7.53 -8.16 6.37
N ALA A 73 8.52 -7.26 6.30
CA ALA A 73 9.29 -7.05 5.08
C ALA A 73 10.09 -8.29 4.64
N VAL A 74 10.53 -9.13 5.57
CA VAL A 74 11.15 -10.44 5.28
C VAL A 74 10.13 -11.42 4.71
N SER A 75 8.94 -11.48 5.32
CA SER A 75 7.87 -12.40 4.92
C SER A 75 7.28 -12.09 3.55
N TYR A 76 7.05 -10.80 3.26
CA TYR A 76 6.46 -10.33 2.00
C TYR A 76 7.50 -9.94 0.94
N LYS A 77 8.80 -9.97 1.29
CA LYS A 77 9.93 -9.76 0.38
C LYS A 77 9.85 -8.44 -0.39
N GLY A 78 9.42 -7.38 0.28
CA GLY A 78 9.27 -6.05 -0.31
C GLY A 78 9.30 -4.95 0.77
N GLY A 79 9.79 -3.76 0.41
CA GLY A 79 9.74 -2.61 1.30
C GLY A 79 8.35 -1.99 1.29
N TRP A 80 7.76 -1.76 2.47
CA TRP A 80 6.41 -1.18 2.58
C TRP A 80 6.15 -0.49 3.91
N TRP A 81 5.04 0.24 3.97
CA TRP A 81 4.50 0.82 5.20
C TRP A 81 3.69 -0.22 5.97
N TYR A 82 4.40 -1.13 6.65
CA TYR A 82 3.82 -2.23 7.43
C TYR A 82 3.38 -1.75 8.84
N LYS A 83 2.23 -2.23 9.32
CA LYS A 83 1.81 -2.16 10.73
C LYS A 83 1.90 -3.55 11.35
N ASN A 84 0.77 -4.15 11.75
CA ASN A 84 0.69 -5.60 11.93
C ASN A 84 0.66 -6.26 10.53
N CYS A 85 1.79 -6.17 9.84
CA CYS A 85 1.96 -6.42 8.42
C CYS A 85 1.09 -5.55 7.53
N GLU A 86 0.31 -6.11 6.61
CA GLU A 86 -0.26 -5.36 5.50
C GLU A 86 -1.70 -5.77 5.15
N LEU A 87 -2.44 -4.79 4.63
CA LEU A 87 -3.68 -4.98 3.86
C LEU A 87 -3.53 -4.46 2.41
N SER A 88 -2.31 -4.09 2.01
CA SER A 88 -1.89 -3.86 0.63
C SER A 88 -0.37 -4.03 0.53
N LYS A 89 0.15 -4.53 -0.59
CA LYS A 89 1.59 -4.71 -0.80
C LYS A 89 1.97 -4.58 -2.28
N LEU A 90 2.08 -3.35 -2.76
CA LEU A 90 2.36 -3.09 -4.18
C LEU A 90 3.82 -3.38 -4.57
N ASN A 91 4.73 -3.39 -3.60
CA ASN A 91 6.17 -3.65 -3.80
C ASN A 91 6.57 -5.12 -3.57
N ALA A 92 5.61 -6.04 -3.48
CA ALA A 92 5.90 -7.46 -3.33
C ALA A 92 6.40 -8.07 -4.65
N PRO A 93 7.12 -9.21 -4.61
CA PRO A 93 7.64 -9.84 -5.81
C PRO A 93 6.57 -10.15 -6.84
N TRP A 94 6.92 -9.93 -8.09
CA TRP A 94 6.13 -10.31 -9.23
C TRP A 94 6.43 -11.76 -9.61
N THR A 95 5.46 -12.65 -9.40
CA THR A 95 5.59 -14.09 -9.62
C THR A 95 4.54 -14.54 -10.62
N ASP A 96 4.93 -15.33 -11.63
CA ASP A 96 4.01 -15.88 -12.64
C ASP A 96 3.15 -14.81 -13.33
N GLY A 97 3.74 -13.65 -13.64
CA GLY A 97 3.02 -12.57 -14.32
C GLY A 97 2.18 -11.68 -13.41
N LYS A 98 2.17 -11.90 -12.08
CA LYS A 98 1.26 -11.21 -11.15
C LYS A 98 1.89 -10.89 -9.79
N ILE A 99 1.31 -9.92 -9.09
CA ILE A 99 1.46 -9.74 -7.65
C ILE A 99 0.18 -10.25 -6.97
N SER A 100 0.31 -11.19 -6.04
CA SER A 100 -0.83 -11.77 -5.33
C SER A 100 -1.21 -10.97 -4.09
N ARG A 101 -2.52 -10.90 -3.81
CA ARG A 101 -3.09 -10.25 -2.62
C ARG A 101 -2.52 -8.84 -2.41
N VAL A 102 -2.52 -8.06 -3.49
CA VAL A 102 -1.89 -6.74 -3.57
C VAL A 102 -2.69 -5.67 -2.81
N TRP A 103 -3.98 -5.92 -2.62
CA TRP A 103 -4.94 -5.03 -1.96
C TRP A 103 -6.09 -5.85 -1.40
N TYR A 104 -6.37 -5.74 -0.11
CA TYR A 104 -7.47 -6.45 0.54
C TYR A 104 -8.76 -5.62 0.48
N ALA A 105 -9.78 -6.19 -0.15
CA ALA A 105 -11.15 -5.72 -0.14
C ALA A 105 -11.90 -6.27 1.10
N THR A 106 -13.03 -5.67 1.45
CA THR A 106 -13.89 -6.20 2.52
C THR A 106 -14.37 -7.63 2.17
N GLY A 107 -14.31 -8.56 3.12
CA GLY A 107 -14.63 -9.98 2.89
C GLY A 107 -13.44 -10.86 2.46
N SER A 108 -12.21 -10.43 2.72
CA SER A 108 -10.99 -11.27 2.68
C SER A 108 -10.51 -11.73 1.31
N LYS A 109 -11.05 -11.21 0.21
CA LYS A 109 -10.50 -11.46 -1.14
C LYS A 109 -9.44 -10.41 -1.46
N GLY A 110 -8.17 -10.84 -1.50
CA GLY A 110 -7.06 -10.02 -1.96
C GLY A 110 -7.04 -9.96 -3.49
N LEU A 111 -6.87 -8.77 -4.06
CA LEU A 111 -6.73 -8.60 -5.50
C LEU A 111 -5.42 -9.21 -6.02
N HIS A 112 -5.44 -9.74 -7.24
CA HIS A 112 -4.26 -10.11 -8.00
C HIS A 112 -4.02 -9.05 -9.06
N ALA A 113 -2.79 -8.53 -9.14
CA ALA A 113 -2.44 -7.48 -10.08
C ALA A 113 -1.48 -7.96 -11.15
N VAL A 114 -1.80 -7.63 -12.40
CA VAL A 114 -0.90 -7.70 -13.57
C VAL A 114 -0.27 -6.35 -13.88
N SER A 115 -0.55 -5.30 -13.09
CA SER A 115 0.21 -4.05 -13.04
C SER A 115 -0.25 -3.22 -11.83
N THR A 116 0.67 -2.46 -11.22
CA THR A 116 0.34 -1.49 -10.19
C THR A 116 1.10 -0.19 -10.43
N SER A 117 0.52 0.95 -10.07
CA SER A 117 1.23 2.23 -10.08
C SER A 117 0.77 3.17 -8.96
N MET A 118 1.70 3.98 -8.46
CA MET A 118 1.45 5.06 -7.51
C MET A 118 1.90 6.38 -8.14
N LYS A 119 0.99 7.35 -8.24
CA LYS A 119 1.23 8.65 -8.90
C LYS A 119 0.81 9.76 -7.96
N ILE A 120 1.65 10.78 -7.82
CA ILE A 120 1.35 11.96 -7.00
C ILE A 120 1.11 13.20 -7.85
N ARG A 121 0.24 14.09 -7.38
CA ARG A 121 -0.02 15.39 -8.00
C ARG A 121 -0.04 16.47 -6.92
N PRO A 122 0.58 17.65 -7.12
CA PRO A 122 0.42 18.76 -6.18
C PRO A 122 -1.06 19.09 -5.98
N LEU A 123 -1.43 19.42 -4.74
CA LEU A 123 -2.70 20.05 -4.43
C LEU A 123 -2.70 21.53 -4.86
#